data_AF-A0A9E3VT62-F1
#
_entry.id   AF-A0A9E3VT62-F1
#
_cell.length_a   1.000
_cell.length_b   1.000
_cell.length_c   1.000
_cell.angle_alpha   90.00
_cell.angle_beta   90.00
_cell.angle_gamma   90.00
#
_symmetry.space_group_name_H-M   'P 1'
#
loop_
_entity.id
_entity.type
_entity.pdbx_description
1 polymer ?
#
loop_
_entity_poly.entity_id
_entity_poly.type
_entity_poly.pdbx_seq_one_letter_code
_entity_poly.pdbx_strand_id
1 'polypeptide(L)'
;NGINEILNSFGNTILTDVELKLRKGDDADMARLVDEMNNGKVDGLFLFDVNPAYDYPQKDNFVSGLQKVGLKVALPVYEEETAALVDYICPDHHFLETWNDAEVKTGFYSLGQPTIRPIFNTRAAQSSLLKWLGKDTDYRAYVQAYWENNLMTMTDSLTFKSFWNKRVHDGIFETGRKEEAVAVFDASAALAAQKAVKAGDANQISLVVYPNVAVGTGKHANNPWLQELPDPVSKACWDNYIAISPKLAKEMDLEDNDTVDVAGIGMLPVLLQPGQEYKTLSVAMGYGREKAGIPATGVGKNVFGQIEMAGGNRQFIKHNVSIEKLGGRYEVARTQSHHSMEGRDLIRETTLADYKENPIAGNEVREEIKKHLKTLYPKRVYDGFHWGMAIDLNSCTGCNACVVACSVENNVPVVGKEQ
;
A
#
# COMPACT_ATOMS: atom_id res chain seq x y z
N ASN A 1 17.11 -0.88 15.87
CA ASN A 1 18.12 -1.96 15.96
C ASN A 1 19.00 -1.84 17.20
N GLY A 2 19.76 -0.76 17.42
CA GLY A 2 20.56 -0.63 18.66
C GLY A 2 19.76 -0.77 19.96
N ILE A 3 18.57 -0.15 20.06
CA ILE A 3 17.67 -0.36 21.22
C ILE A 3 17.23 -1.83 21.35
N ASN A 4 16.92 -2.49 20.23
CA ASN A 4 16.49 -3.90 20.22
C ASN A 4 17.61 -4.85 20.65
N GLU A 5 18.86 -4.51 20.35
CA GLU A 5 20.03 -5.24 20.84
C GLU A 5 20.16 -5.10 22.36
N ILE A 6 20.07 -3.87 22.90
CA ILE A 6 20.11 -3.61 24.34
C ILE A 6 18.99 -4.38 25.07
N LEU A 7 17.81 -4.50 24.46
CA LEU A 7 16.67 -5.22 25.01
C LEU A 7 16.72 -6.75 24.74
N ASN A 8 17.80 -7.28 24.15
CA ASN A 8 17.92 -8.69 23.75
C ASN A 8 16.74 -9.19 22.91
N SER A 9 16.20 -8.34 22.03
CA SER A 9 15.04 -8.68 21.19
C SER A 9 15.40 -9.59 20.01
N PHE A 10 16.66 -9.59 19.57
CA PHE A 10 17.12 -10.48 18.51
C PHE A 10 17.13 -11.94 18.99
N GLY A 11 16.55 -12.83 18.18
CA GLY A 11 16.33 -14.24 18.53
C GLY A 11 15.06 -14.50 19.34
N ASN A 12 14.49 -13.49 20.01
CA ASN A 12 13.28 -13.61 20.82
C ASN A 12 12.03 -13.07 20.09
N THR A 13 12.10 -11.80 19.67
CA THR A 13 10.99 -11.10 18.97
C THR A 13 11.36 -10.77 17.53
N ILE A 14 12.66 -10.50 17.27
CA ILE A 14 13.18 -10.17 15.95
C ILE A 14 14.03 -11.33 15.47
N LEU A 15 13.64 -11.92 14.34
CA LEU A 15 14.32 -13.04 13.71
C LEU A 15 15.09 -12.51 12.49
N THR A 16 16.39 -12.79 12.41
CA THR A 16 17.25 -12.38 11.29
C THR A 16 17.38 -13.46 10.22
N ASP A 17 17.02 -14.68 10.55
CA ASP A 17 17.06 -15.88 9.69
C ASP A 17 15.76 -16.09 8.91
N VAL A 18 14.70 -15.35 9.25
CA VAL A 18 13.44 -15.31 8.51
C VAL A 18 13.25 -13.93 7.88
N GLU A 19 13.92 -13.70 6.74
CA GLU A 19 13.88 -12.43 6.02
C GLU A 19 12.52 -12.25 5.33
N LEU A 20 11.93 -11.05 5.43
CA LEU A 20 10.79 -10.64 4.60
C LEU A 20 11.30 -10.13 3.24
N LYS A 21 10.97 -10.83 2.15
CA LYS A 21 11.50 -10.58 0.80
C LYS A 21 10.66 -9.61 -0.03
N LEU A 22 9.71 -8.90 0.58
CA LEU A 22 8.75 -8.02 -0.12
C LEU A 22 9.34 -6.68 -0.59
N ARG A 23 10.48 -6.25 -0.04
CA ARG A 23 11.11 -4.95 -0.33
C ARG A 23 12.64 -5.13 -0.39
N LYS A 24 13.18 -5.20 -1.62
CA LYS A 24 14.61 -5.34 -1.90
C LYS A 24 15.11 -4.34 -2.96
N GLY A 25 14.39 -3.23 -3.12
CA GLY A 25 14.80 -2.16 -4.03
C GLY A 25 15.97 -1.37 -3.47
N ASP A 26 16.79 -0.83 -4.36
CA ASP A 26 17.91 0.04 -4.02
C ASP A 26 17.75 1.37 -4.78
N ASP A 27 17.65 2.46 -4.02
CA ASP A 27 17.44 3.80 -4.54
C ASP A 27 18.67 4.34 -5.30
N ALA A 28 19.88 3.93 -4.89
CA ALA A 28 21.12 4.32 -5.56
C ALA A 28 21.27 3.60 -6.90
N ASP A 29 20.86 2.33 -6.99
CA ASP A 29 20.82 1.60 -8.26
C ASP A 29 19.84 2.22 -9.25
N MET A 30 18.65 2.64 -8.78
CA MET A 30 17.69 3.35 -9.63
C MET A 30 18.23 4.70 -10.12
N ALA A 31 18.88 5.48 -9.24
CA ALA A 31 19.53 6.73 -9.63
C ALA A 31 20.64 6.50 -10.66
N ARG A 32 21.48 5.46 -10.45
CA ARG A 32 22.53 5.06 -11.40
C ARG A 32 21.95 4.70 -12.76
N LEU A 33 20.86 3.94 -12.80
CA LEU A 33 20.18 3.62 -14.06
C LEU A 33 19.76 4.89 -14.82
N VAL A 34 19.17 5.87 -14.13
CA VAL A 34 18.75 7.14 -14.75
C VAL A 34 19.95 7.93 -15.28
N ASP A 35 21.05 7.97 -14.55
CA ASP A 35 22.29 8.61 -14.99
C ASP A 35 22.89 7.89 -16.21
N GLU A 36 22.91 6.56 -16.22
CA GLU A 36 23.43 5.77 -17.34
C GLU A 36 22.60 5.95 -18.60
N MET A 37 21.27 5.97 -18.49
CA MET A 37 20.37 6.31 -19.61
C MET A 37 20.65 7.71 -20.14
N ASN A 38 20.78 8.70 -19.25
CA ASN A 38 21.05 10.08 -19.65
C ASN A 38 22.41 10.28 -20.32
N ASN A 39 23.39 9.44 -19.96
CA ASN A 39 24.72 9.41 -20.56
C ASN A 39 24.82 8.50 -21.79
N GLY A 40 23.72 7.92 -22.28
CA GLY A 40 23.70 7.06 -23.46
C GLY A 40 24.44 5.74 -23.28
N LYS A 41 24.54 5.23 -22.04
CA LYS A 41 25.20 3.95 -21.72
C LYS A 41 24.25 2.76 -21.74
N VAL A 42 22.95 3.00 -21.91
CA VAL A 42 21.91 1.97 -21.90
C VAL A 42 21.35 1.81 -23.31
N ASP A 43 21.68 0.68 -23.96
CA ASP A 43 21.20 0.37 -25.30
C ASP A 43 19.75 -0.13 -25.30
N GLY A 44 19.34 -0.83 -24.24
CA GLY A 44 18.01 -1.42 -24.12
C GLY A 44 17.50 -1.44 -22.68
N LEU A 45 16.19 -1.21 -22.51
CA LEU A 45 15.50 -1.19 -21.23
C LEU A 45 14.20 -2.01 -21.29
N PHE A 46 14.05 -2.94 -20.36
CA PHE A 46 12.83 -3.72 -20.15
C PHE A 46 12.18 -3.31 -18.83
N LEU A 47 10.94 -2.86 -18.89
CA LEU A 47 10.16 -2.36 -17.75
C LEU A 47 9.04 -3.35 -17.44
N PHE A 48 9.20 -4.13 -16.36
CA PHE A 48 8.22 -5.14 -15.97
C PHE A 48 7.38 -4.63 -14.79
N ASP A 49 6.09 -4.34 -15.02
CA ASP A 49 5.12 -3.97 -13.99
C ASP A 49 5.58 -2.81 -13.07
N VAL A 50 6.18 -1.78 -13.69
CA VAL A 50 6.72 -0.56 -13.06
C VAL A 50 6.34 0.70 -13.82
N ASN A 51 6.14 1.81 -13.10
CA ASN A 51 5.72 3.08 -13.69
C ASN A 51 6.57 4.30 -13.27
N PRO A 52 7.89 4.31 -13.53
CA PRO A 52 8.79 5.40 -13.15
C PRO A 52 8.47 6.77 -13.78
N ALA A 53 7.77 6.84 -14.92
CA ALA A 53 7.29 8.13 -15.45
C ALA A 53 6.21 8.77 -14.55
N TYR A 54 5.63 8.02 -13.62
CA TYR A 54 4.67 8.47 -12.64
C TYR A 54 5.25 8.51 -11.22
N ASP A 55 5.92 7.43 -10.76
CA ASP A 55 6.28 7.22 -9.35
C ASP A 55 7.75 7.52 -8.99
N TYR A 56 8.58 7.89 -9.98
CA TYR A 56 9.96 8.29 -9.71
C TYR A 56 10.01 9.76 -9.27
N PRO A 57 10.72 10.10 -8.18
CA PRO A 57 10.74 11.48 -7.67
C PRO A 57 11.25 12.51 -8.69
N GLN A 58 12.23 12.14 -9.51
CA GLN A 58 12.77 12.99 -10.58
C GLN A 58 12.27 12.50 -11.95
N LYS A 59 10.94 12.34 -12.10
CA LYS A 59 10.33 11.75 -13.31
C LYS A 59 10.84 12.37 -14.62
N ASP A 60 11.07 13.68 -14.65
CA ASP A 60 11.53 14.37 -15.88
C ASP A 60 12.94 13.92 -16.30
N ASN A 61 13.82 13.64 -15.32
CA ASN A 61 15.14 13.08 -15.58
C ASN A 61 15.05 11.64 -16.10
N PHE A 62 14.13 10.85 -15.53
CA PHE A 62 13.85 9.50 -16.02
C PHE A 62 13.34 9.52 -17.46
N VAL A 63 12.33 10.36 -17.76
CA VAL A 63 11.75 10.49 -19.12
C VAL A 63 12.81 10.97 -20.12
N SER A 64 13.63 11.95 -19.74
CA SER A 64 14.73 12.45 -20.59
C SER A 64 15.79 11.36 -20.86
N GLY A 65 16.10 10.54 -19.85
CA GLY A 65 16.99 9.38 -20.00
C GLY A 65 16.37 8.31 -20.90
N LEU A 66 15.10 7.98 -20.67
CA LEU A 66 14.35 6.98 -21.44
C LEU A 66 14.36 7.34 -22.93
N GLN A 67 14.18 8.60 -23.29
CA GLN A 67 14.21 9.05 -24.70
C GLN A 67 15.54 8.76 -25.43
N LYS A 68 16.65 8.58 -24.70
CA LYS A 68 17.98 8.27 -25.26
C LYS A 68 18.25 6.77 -25.41
N VAL A 69 17.44 5.91 -24.80
CA VAL A 69 17.60 4.46 -24.88
C VAL A 69 17.15 3.97 -26.26
N GLY A 70 17.97 3.11 -26.89
CA GLY A 70 17.74 2.61 -28.24
C GLY A 70 16.54 1.67 -28.36
N LEU A 71 16.40 0.71 -27.43
CA LEU A 71 15.28 -0.24 -27.36
C LEU A 71 14.55 -0.10 -26.03
N LYS A 72 13.26 0.24 -26.05
CA LYS A 72 12.43 0.33 -24.85
C LYS A 72 11.24 -0.60 -24.96
N VAL A 73 11.11 -1.50 -23.99
CA VAL A 73 10.03 -2.49 -23.93
C VAL A 73 9.35 -2.42 -22.57
N ALA A 74 8.04 -2.26 -22.56
CA ALA A 74 7.22 -2.34 -21.34
C ALA A 74 6.41 -3.63 -21.34
N LEU A 75 6.32 -4.28 -20.19
CA LEU A 75 5.48 -5.44 -19.93
C LEU A 75 4.44 -5.12 -18.84
N PRO A 76 3.45 -4.26 -19.11
CA PRO A 76 2.45 -3.88 -18.12
C PRO A 76 1.17 -4.72 -18.27
N VAL A 77 0.33 -4.77 -17.23
CA VAL A 77 -1.03 -5.35 -17.34
C VAL A 77 -1.99 -4.39 -18.06
N TYR A 78 -1.78 -3.07 -17.94
CA TYR A 78 -2.59 -2.02 -18.56
C TYR A 78 -1.69 -0.94 -19.16
N GLU A 79 -2.16 -0.19 -20.14
CA GLU A 79 -1.41 0.97 -20.63
C GLU A 79 -1.36 2.08 -19.58
N GLU A 80 -0.14 2.51 -19.24
CA GLU A 80 0.14 3.55 -18.25
C GLU A 80 1.18 4.56 -18.73
N GLU A 81 1.49 5.56 -17.90
CA GLU A 81 2.36 6.69 -18.23
C GLU A 81 3.72 6.25 -18.80
N THR A 82 4.38 5.29 -18.16
CA THR A 82 5.67 4.78 -18.64
C THR A 82 5.51 3.96 -19.93
N ALA A 83 4.50 3.10 -20.00
CA ALA A 83 4.25 2.27 -21.18
C ALA A 83 3.93 3.11 -22.43
N ALA A 84 3.35 4.29 -22.26
CA ALA A 84 3.08 5.21 -23.35
C ALA A 84 4.34 5.84 -23.98
N LEU A 85 5.51 5.69 -23.35
CA LEU A 85 6.78 6.31 -23.76
C LEU A 85 7.79 5.30 -24.35
N VAL A 86 7.42 4.01 -24.44
CA VAL A 86 8.31 2.95 -24.96
C VAL A 86 8.02 2.61 -26.41
N ASP A 87 8.92 1.86 -27.06
CA ASP A 87 8.76 1.47 -28.46
C ASP A 87 7.81 0.27 -28.62
N TYR A 88 7.84 -0.65 -27.63
CA TYR A 88 7.01 -1.85 -27.63
C TYR A 88 6.30 -2.03 -26.29
N ILE A 89 4.97 -2.08 -26.35
CA ILE A 89 4.12 -2.49 -25.23
C ILE A 89 3.79 -3.97 -25.42
N CYS A 90 4.20 -4.82 -24.49
CA CYS A 90 3.97 -6.26 -24.48
C CYS A 90 3.06 -6.61 -23.29
N PRO A 91 1.73 -6.57 -23.45
CA PRO A 91 0.81 -6.70 -22.32
C PRO A 91 0.97 -8.03 -21.59
N ASP A 92 1.16 -7.93 -20.28
CA ASP A 92 1.24 -9.07 -19.37
C ASP A 92 -0.16 -9.58 -18.99
N HIS A 93 -0.20 -10.79 -18.45
CA HIS A 93 -1.38 -11.36 -17.84
C HIS A 93 -1.70 -10.68 -16.51
N HIS A 94 -2.99 -10.63 -16.14
CA HIS A 94 -3.34 -10.45 -14.73
C HIS A 94 -2.91 -11.71 -13.95
N PHE A 95 -2.57 -11.59 -12.66
CA PHE A 95 -2.02 -12.71 -11.89
C PHE A 95 -2.96 -13.93 -11.81
N LEU A 96 -4.27 -13.75 -12.03
CA LEU A 96 -5.28 -14.81 -12.11
C LEU A 96 -5.29 -15.59 -13.44
N GLU A 97 -4.50 -15.17 -14.43
CA GLU A 97 -4.45 -15.75 -15.78
C GLU A 97 -3.12 -16.47 -16.05
N THR A 98 -2.15 -16.43 -15.12
CA THR A 98 -0.83 -17.04 -15.27
C THR A 98 -0.44 -17.91 -14.08
N TRP A 99 0.39 -18.91 -14.34
CA TRP A 99 1.17 -19.54 -13.28
C TRP A 99 2.21 -18.55 -12.75
N ASN A 100 2.54 -18.63 -11.47
CA ASN A 100 3.65 -17.92 -10.87
C ASN A 100 4.05 -18.60 -9.55
N ASP A 101 5.15 -18.19 -8.95
CA ASP A 101 5.54 -18.57 -7.60
C ASP A 101 6.15 -17.38 -6.85
N ALA A 102 6.14 -17.46 -5.52
CA ALA A 102 6.73 -16.42 -4.69
C ALA A 102 7.30 -17.02 -3.41
N GLU A 103 8.39 -16.45 -2.94
CA GLU A 103 8.93 -16.69 -1.59
C GLU A 103 8.85 -15.38 -0.80
N VAL A 104 7.74 -15.17 -0.09
CA VAL A 104 7.47 -13.89 0.60
C VAL A 104 8.34 -13.74 1.85
N LYS A 105 8.61 -14.84 2.54
CA LYS A 105 9.52 -14.92 3.68
C LYS A 105 10.44 -16.12 3.47
N THR A 106 11.66 -16.07 4.01
CA THR A 106 12.60 -17.20 3.92
C THR A 106 11.92 -18.52 4.31
N GLY A 107 11.89 -19.47 3.37
CA GLY A 107 11.30 -20.79 3.59
C GLY A 107 9.78 -20.87 3.48
N PHE A 108 9.10 -19.79 3.09
CA PHE A 108 7.65 -19.73 2.84
C PHE A 108 7.38 -19.47 1.36
N TYR A 109 7.08 -20.54 0.63
CA TYR A 109 6.80 -20.50 -0.80
C TYR A 109 5.30 -20.61 -1.05
N SER A 110 4.81 -19.92 -2.08
CA SER A 110 3.43 -20.01 -2.56
C SER A 110 3.39 -20.15 -4.08
N LEU A 111 2.31 -20.75 -4.58
CA LEU A 111 2.02 -20.87 -6.00
C LEU A 111 0.89 -19.93 -6.41
N GLY A 112 1.14 -19.10 -7.42
CA GLY A 112 0.12 -18.41 -8.18
C GLY A 112 -0.49 -19.37 -9.21
N GLN A 113 -1.79 -19.61 -9.13
CA GLN A 113 -2.51 -20.51 -10.03
C GLN A 113 -3.47 -19.72 -10.91
N PRO A 114 -3.48 -19.96 -12.23
CA PRO A 114 -4.47 -19.35 -13.10
C PRO A 114 -5.85 -19.93 -12.79
N THR A 115 -6.82 -19.08 -12.49
CA THR A 115 -8.22 -19.46 -12.26
C THR A 115 -9.08 -19.30 -13.51
N ILE A 116 -8.56 -18.61 -14.52
CA ILE A 116 -9.18 -18.41 -15.82
C ILE A 116 -8.13 -18.46 -16.94
N ARG A 117 -8.57 -18.74 -18.17
CA ARG A 117 -7.72 -18.57 -19.36
C ARG A 117 -7.56 -17.07 -19.64
N PRO A 118 -6.45 -16.64 -20.26
CA PRO A 118 -6.28 -15.24 -20.66
C PRO A 118 -7.49 -14.73 -21.45
N ILE A 119 -8.10 -13.65 -20.98
CA ILE A 119 -9.29 -13.05 -21.59
C ILE A 119 -8.89 -12.34 -22.89
N PHE A 120 -7.76 -11.64 -22.84
CA PHE A 120 -7.20 -10.89 -23.96
C PHE A 120 -6.03 -11.65 -24.60
N ASN A 121 -5.62 -11.22 -25.79
CA ASN A 121 -4.44 -11.77 -26.47
C ASN A 121 -3.14 -11.19 -25.86
N THR A 122 -2.88 -11.56 -24.61
CA THR A 122 -1.72 -11.14 -23.82
C THR A 122 -0.75 -12.30 -23.64
N ARG A 123 0.43 -12.04 -23.07
CA ARG A 123 1.43 -13.08 -22.80
C ARG A 123 2.14 -12.78 -21.49
N ALA A 124 2.20 -13.78 -20.60
CA ALA A 124 3.00 -13.74 -19.39
C ALA A 124 4.41 -13.17 -19.64
N ALA A 125 4.83 -12.17 -18.87
CA ALA A 125 6.13 -11.52 -18.98
C ALA A 125 7.29 -12.53 -18.96
N GLN A 126 7.20 -13.54 -18.08
CA GLN A 126 8.17 -14.62 -17.96
C GLN A 126 8.23 -15.48 -19.23
N SER A 127 7.09 -15.71 -19.89
CA SER A 127 7.06 -16.42 -21.18
C SER A 127 7.72 -15.62 -22.30
N SER A 128 7.56 -14.30 -22.30
CA SER A 128 8.28 -13.40 -23.22
C SER A 128 9.79 -13.48 -23.00
N LEU A 129 10.23 -13.41 -21.74
CA LEU A 129 11.65 -13.54 -21.37
C LEU A 129 12.23 -14.90 -21.80
N LEU A 130 11.52 -16.01 -21.55
CA LEU A 130 11.94 -17.34 -21.99
C LEU A 130 12.13 -17.39 -23.52
N LYS A 131 11.19 -16.84 -24.29
CA LYS A 131 11.27 -16.84 -25.75
C LYS A 131 12.44 -16.00 -26.26
N TRP A 132 12.69 -14.83 -25.67
CA TRP A 132 13.82 -13.96 -26.04
C TRP A 132 15.18 -14.55 -25.65
N LEU A 133 15.22 -15.38 -24.61
CA LEU A 133 16.39 -16.20 -24.26
C LEU A 133 16.57 -17.43 -25.17
N GLY A 134 15.70 -17.63 -26.16
CA GLY A 134 15.74 -18.79 -27.06
C GLY A 134 15.30 -20.11 -26.42
N LYS A 135 14.63 -20.06 -25.25
CA LYS A 135 14.08 -21.24 -24.58
C LYS A 135 12.66 -21.51 -25.08
N ASP A 136 12.48 -22.62 -25.79
CA ASP A 136 11.18 -23.07 -26.28
C ASP A 136 10.51 -23.99 -25.25
N THR A 137 10.14 -23.42 -24.10
CA THR A 137 9.43 -24.14 -23.03
C THR A 137 8.26 -23.30 -22.52
N ASP A 138 7.20 -23.97 -22.10
CA ASP A 138 6.07 -23.34 -21.42
C ASP A 138 6.48 -22.87 -20.01
N TYR A 139 5.97 -21.72 -19.56
CA TYR A 139 6.37 -21.16 -18.26
C TYR A 139 5.96 -22.04 -17.08
N ARG A 140 4.81 -22.72 -17.14
CA ARG A 140 4.43 -23.68 -16.09
C ARG A 140 5.43 -24.83 -16.01
N ALA A 141 5.83 -25.37 -17.16
CA ALA A 141 6.83 -26.44 -17.21
C ALA A 141 8.18 -25.97 -16.65
N TYR A 142 8.55 -24.71 -16.89
CA TYR A 142 9.75 -24.09 -16.31
C TYR A 142 9.66 -24.00 -14.77
N VAL A 143 8.55 -23.52 -14.23
CA VAL A 143 8.31 -23.47 -12.77
C VAL A 143 8.31 -24.87 -12.17
N GLN A 144 7.64 -25.83 -12.81
CA GLN A 144 7.63 -27.23 -12.37
C GLN A 144 9.04 -27.82 -12.28
N ALA A 145 9.87 -27.60 -13.31
CA ALA A 145 11.25 -28.05 -13.30
C ALA A 145 12.08 -27.37 -12.20
N TYR A 146 11.85 -26.08 -11.92
CA TYR A 146 12.50 -25.40 -10.80
C TYR A 146 12.10 -26.02 -9.45
N TRP A 147 10.80 -26.25 -9.23
CA TRP A 147 10.27 -26.86 -8.02
C TRP A 147 10.75 -28.29 -7.83
N GLU A 148 10.84 -29.08 -8.90
CA GLU A 148 11.36 -30.45 -8.87
C GLU A 148 12.85 -30.47 -8.46
N ASN A 149 13.67 -29.61 -9.07
CA ASN A 149 15.11 -29.64 -8.85
C ASN A 149 15.56 -28.95 -7.55
N ASN A 150 14.78 -28.01 -7.02
CA ASN A 150 15.22 -27.16 -5.90
C ASN A 150 14.38 -27.31 -4.63
N LEU A 151 13.05 -27.41 -4.76
CA LEU A 151 12.16 -27.39 -3.59
C LEU A 151 11.76 -28.79 -3.14
N MET A 152 11.51 -29.70 -4.08
CA MET A 152 11.21 -31.10 -3.77
C MET A 152 12.39 -31.77 -3.04
N THR A 153 13.63 -31.42 -3.40
CA THR A 153 14.87 -31.94 -2.78
C THR A 153 14.99 -31.57 -1.30
N MET A 154 14.19 -30.63 -0.81
CA MET A 154 14.08 -30.26 0.61
C MET A 154 13.02 -31.09 1.36
N THR A 155 12.45 -32.11 0.74
CA THR A 155 11.38 -32.96 1.31
C THR A 155 11.65 -34.44 1.11
N ASP A 156 10.98 -35.29 1.89
CA ASP A 156 11.01 -36.75 1.72
C ASP A 156 10.04 -37.25 0.62
N SER A 157 9.58 -36.36 -0.28
CA SER A 157 8.63 -36.72 -1.32
C SER A 157 9.25 -37.72 -2.31
N LEU A 158 8.58 -38.87 -2.52
CA LEU A 158 9.10 -39.93 -3.39
C LEU A 158 8.95 -39.66 -4.89
N THR A 159 7.97 -38.83 -5.29
CA THR A 159 7.72 -38.50 -6.70
C THR A 159 7.34 -37.02 -6.86
N PHE A 160 7.79 -36.41 -7.96
CA PHE A 160 7.45 -35.02 -8.27
C PHE A 160 5.94 -34.82 -8.45
N LYS A 161 5.24 -35.79 -9.06
CA LYS A 161 3.79 -35.72 -9.23
C LYS A 161 3.05 -35.59 -7.89
N SER A 162 3.43 -36.39 -6.89
CA SER A 162 2.82 -36.30 -5.56
C SER A 162 3.17 -34.99 -4.85
N PHE A 163 4.43 -34.55 -4.97
CA PHE A 163 4.88 -33.28 -4.43
C PHE A 163 4.09 -32.12 -5.04
N TRP A 164 4.14 -31.96 -6.36
CA TRP A 164 3.50 -30.88 -7.10
C TRP A 164 2.00 -30.81 -6.87
N ASN A 165 1.28 -31.93 -6.99
CA ASN A 165 -0.18 -31.93 -6.79
C ASN A 165 -0.58 -31.49 -5.38
N LYS A 166 0.20 -31.86 -4.37
CA LYS A 166 -0.03 -31.39 -3.00
C LYS A 166 0.18 -29.89 -2.87
N ARG A 167 1.18 -29.31 -3.52
CA ARG A 167 1.45 -27.85 -3.47
C ARG A 167 0.45 -27.03 -4.26
N VAL A 168 -0.01 -27.55 -5.39
CA VAL A 168 -1.14 -26.97 -6.13
C VAL A 168 -2.41 -27.01 -5.30
N HIS A 169 -2.68 -28.10 -4.58
CA HIS A 169 -3.85 -28.21 -3.71
C HIS A 169 -3.77 -27.29 -2.47
N ASP A 170 -2.65 -27.34 -1.75
CA ASP A 170 -2.48 -26.61 -0.49
C ASP A 170 -2.15 -25.11 -0.73
N GLY A 171 -1.64 -24.76 -1.91
CA GLY A 171 -1.24 -23.39 -2.31
C GLY A 171 0.11 -22.92 -1.74
N ILE A 172 0.63 -23.60 -0.72
CA ILE A 172 1.85 -23.23 0.00
C ILE A 172 2.84 -24.39 0.15
N PHE A 173 4.10 -24.03 0.35
CA PHE A 173 5.19 -24.92 0.74
C PHE A 173 6.07 -24.25 1.78
N GLU A 174 6.16 -24.84 2.97
CA GLU A 174 6.97 -24.31 4.07
C GLU A 174 8.10 -25.30 4.38
N THR A 175 9.33 -24.81 4.40
CA THR A 175 10.53 -25.63 4.71
C THR A 175 10.85 -25.67 6.20
N GLY A 176 10.08 -24.95 7.02
CA GLY A 176 10.42 -24.65 8.41
C GLY A 176 11.56 -23.63 8.54
N ARG A 177 11.73 -23.12 9.76
CA ARG A 177 12.83 -22.21 10.13
C ARG A 177 14.09 -23.03 10.38
N LYS A 178 15.20 -22.63 9.79
CA LYS A 178 16.54 -23.11 10.15
C LYS A 178 17.20 -22.01 10.96
N GLU A 179 17.46 -22.28 12.25
CA GLU A 179 18.11 -21.29 13.10
C GLU A 179 19.52 -21.00 12.59
N GLU A 180 19.75 -19.74 12.23
CA GLU A 180 21.08 -19.23 11.90
C GLU A 180 21.58 -18.28 13.01
N ALA A 181 22.89 -18.05 13.03
CA ALA A 181 23.49 -17.11 13.97
C ALA A 181 22.89 -15.71 13.79
N VAL A 182 22.54 -15.08 14.92
CA VAL A 182 21.99 -13.72 14.94
C VAL A 182 23.02 -12.75 14.40
N ALA A 183 22.65 -11.95 13.40
CA ALA A 183 23.50 -10.86 12.92
C ALA A 183 23.65 -9.78 14.01
N VAL A 184 24.90 -9.42 14.33
CA VAL A 184 25.22 -8.38 15.33
C VAL A 184 24.97 -7.00 14.73
N PHE A 185 24.39 -6.10 15.51
CA PHE A 185 24.13 -4.73 15.06
C PHE A 185 25.43 -3.92 14.96
N ASP A 186 25.67 -3.30 13.80
CA ASP A 186 26.78 -2.37 13.62
C ASP A 186 26.37 -0.94 13.99
N ALA A 187 26.78 -0.51 15.18
CA ALA A 187 26.52 0.83 15.70
C ALA A 187 27.23 1.94 14.90
N SER A 188 28.32 1.63 14.18
CA SER A 188 29.11 2.63 13.45
C SER A 188 28.38 3.11 12.18
N ALA A 189 27.75 2.18 11.45
CA ALA A 189 26.93 2.49 10.28
C ALA A 189 25.68 3.32 10.64
N ALA A 190 25.04 3.01 11.77
CA ALA A 190 23.87 3.75 12.24
C ALA A 190 24.19 5.22 12.59
N LEU A 191 25.36 5.47 13.19
CA LEU A 191 25.80 6.83 13.51
C LEU A 191 26.11 7.66 12.26
N ALA A 192 26.67 7.03 11.22
CA ALA A 192 26.89 7.68 9.93
C ALA A 192 25.56 8.06 9.25
N ALA A 193 24.57 7.16 9.27
CA ALA A 193 23.24 7.41 8.73
C ALA A 193 22.51 8.54 9.48
N GLN A 194 22.59 8.59 10.81
CA GLN A 194 21.99 9.67 11.61
C GLN A 194 22.54 11.06 11.22
N LYS A 195 23.86 11.16 10.97
CA LYS A 195 24.49 12.41 10.55
C LYS A 195 24.09 12.84 9.14
N ALA A 196 23.66 11.91 8.30
CA ALA A 196 23.22 12.18 6.92
C ALA A 196 21.78 12.73 6.85
N VAL A 197 20.97 12.53 7.89
CA VAL A 197 19.62 13.08 7.98
C VAL A 197 19.70 14.53 8.48
N LYS A 198 19.20 15.46 7.67
CA LYS A 198 19.04 16.86 8.11
C LYS A 198 17.91 16.92 9.13
N ALA A 199 18.20 17.43 10.33
CA ALA A 199 17.15 17.77 11.27
C ALA A 199 16.33 18.94 10.71
N GLY A 200 15.00 18.81 10.71
CA GLY A 200 14.11 19.93 10.46
C GLY A 200 14.19 20.97 11.58
N ASP A 201 13.96 22.24 11.24
CA ASP A 201 13.73 23.29 12.25
C ASP A 201 12.30 23.13 12.77
N ALA A 202 12.14 22.93 14.08
CA ALA A 202 10.84 22.79 14.73
C ALA A 202 9.93 24.02 14.55
N ASN A 203 10.49 25.17 14.14
CA ASN A 203 9.72 26.36 13.85
C ASN A 203 9.17 26.40 12.41
N GLN A 204 9.64 25.53 11.53
CA GLN A 204 9.26 25.49 10.13
C GLN A 204 8.23 24.39 9.86
N ILE A 205 7.47 24.56 8.78
CA ILE A 205 6.49 23.56 8.36
C ILE A 205 7.22 22.43 7.62
N SER A 206 6.85 21.18 7.93
CA SER A 206 7.31 19.99 7.20
C SER A 206 6.15 19.32 6.47
N LEU A 207 6.40 18.75 5.29
CA LEU A 207 5.46 17.94 4.52
C LEU A 207 5.84 16.47 4.62
N VAL A 208 4.88 15.63 4.99
CA VAL A 208 5.01 14.17 5.00
C VAL A 208 4.23 13.58 3.83
N VAL A 209 4.93 12.88 2.93
CA VAL A 209 4.31 12.13 1.84
C VAL A 209 4.15 10.68 2.27
N TYR A 210 2.94 10.14 2.23
CA TYR A 210 2.65 8.79 2.71
C TYR A 210 1.80 8.00 1.71
N PRO A 211 1.92 6.65 1.64
CA PRO A 211 1.04 5.84 0.80
C PRO A 211 -0.40 5.91 1.31
N ASN A 212 -1.35 6.14 0.40
CA ASN A 212 -2.77 6.02 0.75
C ASN A 212 -3.11 4.58 1.14
N VAL A 213 -3.98 4.37 2.13
CA VAL A 213 -4.33 3.02 2.60
C VAL A 213 -5.08 2.20 1.55
N ALA A 214 -5.93 2.84 0.74
CA ALA A 214 -6.73 2.16 -0.28
C ALA A 214 -5.94 1.94 -1.57
N VAL A 215 -5.37 3.01 -2.17
CA VAL A 215 -4.72 2.92 -3.49
C VAL A 215 -3.19 2.74 -3.42
N GLY A 216 -2.60 2.75 -2.23
CA GLY A 216 -1.17 2.53 -2.01
C GLY A 216 -0.31 3.61 -2.67
N THR A 217 0.58 3.17 -3.57
CA THR A 217 1.43 4.05 -4.40
C THR A 217 0.79 4.40 -5.74
N GLY A 218 -0.48 4.02 -6.00
CA GLY A 218 -1.20 4.32 -7.25
C GLY A 218 -1.20 3.19 -8.27
N LYS A 219 -0.52 2.07 -7.98
CA LYS A 219 -0.56 0.85 -8.81
C LYS A 219 -1.98 0.31 -8.99
N HIS A 220 -2.78 0.37 -7.93
CA HIS A 220 -4.17 -0.09 -7.94
C HIS A 220 -5.18 1.05 -8.09
N ALA A 221 -4.75 2.24 -8.53
CA ALA A 221 -5.63 3.40 -8.68
C ALA A 221 -6.78 3.12 -9.65
N ASN A 222 -6.57 2.31 -10.70
CA ASN A 222 -7.61 1.90 -11.65
C ASN A 222 -8.68 0.94 -11.05
N ASN A 223 -8.64 0.67 -9.74
CA ASN A 223 -9.67 -0.12 -9.07
C ASN A 223 -10.72 0.83 -8.44
N PRO A 224 -11.95 0.89 -8.99
CA PRO A 224 -12.97 1.82 -8.52
C PRO A 224 -13.42 1.51 -7.08
N TRP A 225 -13.38 0.25 -6.63
CA TRP A 225 -13.68 -0.08 -5.23
C TRP A 225 -12.68 0.57 -4.26
N LEU A 226 -11.42 0.75 -4.67
CA LEU A 226 -10.40 1.39 -3.83
C LEU A 226 -10.46 2.91 -3.91
N GLN A 227 -10.96 3.48 -5.01
CA GLN A 227 -11.20 4.93 -5.12
C GLN A 227 -12.36 5.38 -4.22
N GLU A 228 -13.43 4.58 -4.17
CA GLU A 228 -14.59 4.83 -3.31
C GLU A 228 -14.31 4.47 -1.84
N LEU A 229 -13.34 3.60 -1.56
CA LEU A 229 -13.02 3.18 -0.20
C LEU A 229 -12.58 4.39 0.65
N PRO A 230 -13.32 4.76 1.71
CA PRO A 230 -12.97 5.92 2.51
C PRO A 230 -11.66 5.71 3.25
N ASP A 231 -10.80 6.73 3.27
CA ASP A 231 -9.62 6.76 4.12
C ASP A 231 -10.00 6.44 5.57
N PRO A 232 -9.26 5.56 6.27
CA PRO A 232 -9.67 5.08 7.58
C PRO A 232 -9.80 6.19 8.63
N VAL A 233 -9.05 7.28 8.47
CA VAL A 233 -9.02 8.41 9.40
C VAL A 233 -9.95 9.54 8.95
N SER A 234 -9.73 10.07 7.75
CA SER A 234 -10.45 11.27 7.28
C SER A 234 -11.81 10.97 6.64
N LYS A 235 -12.05 9.70 6.29
CA LYS A 235 -13.21 9.22 5.52
C LYS A 235 -13.32 9.81 4.12
N ALA A 236 -12.26 10.44 3.62
CA ALA A 236 -12.18 10.97 2.27
C ALA A 236 -12.08 9.84 1.24
N CYS A 237 -12.72 10.06 0.10
CA CYS A 237 -12.72 9.17 -1.06
C CYS A 237 -12.29 9.96 -2.30
N TRP A 238 -11.88 9.25 -3.36
CA TRP A 238 -11.62 9.80 -4.69
C TRP A 238 -10.56 10.90 -4.81
N ASP A 239 -9.93 11.41 -3.76
CA ASP A 239 -8.93 12.48 -3.90
C ASP A 239 -7.88 12.41 -2.80
N ASN A 240 -6.72 13.00 -3.09
CA ASN A 240 -5.79 13.41 -2.06
C ASN A 240 -5.98 14.89 -1.69
N TYR A 241 -5.49 15.23 -0.50
CA TYR A 241 -5.71 16.50 0.18
C TYR A 241 -4.49 16.83 1.05
N ILE A 242 -4.37 18.09 1.47
CA ILE A 242 -3.41 18.53 2.47
C ILE A 242 -4.05 18.40 3.85
N ALA A 243 -3.66 17.39 4.62
CA ALA A 243 -4.06 17.27 6.01
C ALA A 243 -3.26 18.25 6.89
N ILE A 244 -3.97 19.05 7.68
CA ILE A 244 -3.42 20.08 8.55
C ILE A 244 -4.05 20.01 9.95
N SER A 245 -3.26 20.32 10.98
CA SER A 245 -3.79 20.42 12.34
C SER A 245 -4.73 21.62 12.47
N PRO A 246 -5.83 21.51 13.24
CA PRO A 246 -6.75 22.64 13.46
C PRO A 246 -6.05 23.90 14.03
N LYS A 247 -5.01 23.69 14.85
CA LYS A 247 -4.21 24.79 15.41
C LYS A 247 -3.45 25.55 14.33
N LEU A 248 -2.71 24.84 13.47
CA LEU A 248 -1.95 25.49 12.39
C LEU A 248 -2.90 26.14 11.38
N ALA A 249 -4.00 25.47 11.02
CA ALA A 249 -4.99 26.03 10.11
C ALA A 249 -5.54 27.37 10.62
N LYS A 250 -5.87 27.47 11.91
CA LYS A 250 -6.31 28.72 12.54
C LYS A 250 -5.25 29.81 12.52
N GLU A 251 -3.98 29.47 12.76
CA GLU A 251 -2.86 30.43 12.69
C GLU A 251 -2.64 30.96 11.25
N MET A 252 -3.02 30.16 10.26
CA MET A 252 -2.84 30.45 8.83
C MET A 252 -4.11 30.95 8.14
N ASP A 253 -5.21 31.14 8.88
CA ASP A 253 -6.52 31.50 8.33
C ASP A 253 -6.98 30.53 7.22
N LEU A 254 -6.80 29.23 7.45
CA LEU A 254 -7.24 28.15 6.55
C LEU A 254 -8.44 27.42 7.15
N GLU A 255 -9.43 27.16 6.30
CA GLU A 255 -10.61 26.37 6.63
C GLU A 255 -10.64 25.04 5.86
N ASP A 256 -11.53 24.14 6.29
CA ASP A 256 -11.79 22.88 5.56
C ASP A 256 -12.25 23.20 4.13
N ASN A 257 -11.75 22.43 3.15
CA ASN A 257 -11.98 22.63 1.71
C ASN A 257 -11.37 23.90 1.10
N ASP A 258 -10.61 24.73 1.83
CA ASP A 258 -9.82 25.78 1.18
C ASP A 258 -8.80 25.18 0.22
N THR A 259 -8.51 25.85 -0.88
CA THR A 259 -7.48 25.39 -1.82
C THR A 259 -6.11 25.98 -1.48
N VAL A 260 -5.07 25.16 -1.53
CA VAL A 260 -3.68 25.58 -1.29
C VAL A 260 -2.74 25.00 -2.33
N ASP A 261 -1.59 25.64 -2.54
CA ASP A 261 -0.41 25.03 -3.15
C ASP A 261 0.64 24.82 -2.07
N VAL A 262 1.17 23.61 -1.98
CA VAL A 262 2.24 23.23 -1.05
C VAL A 262 3.42 22.76 -1.87
N ALA A 263 4.55 23.45 -1.74
CA ALA A 263 5.80 23.09 -2.41
C ALA A 263 5.69 22.87 -3.94
N GLY A 264 4.78 23.57 -4.61
CA GLY A 264 4.60 23.52 -6.07
C GLY A 264 3.94 22.24 -6.58
N ILE A 265 3.20 21.52 -5.73
CA ILE A 265 2.35 20.39 -6.13
C ILE A 265 1.20 20.87 -7.04
N GLY A 266 0.79 22.12 -6.88
CA GLY A 266 -0.42 22.69 -7.45
C GLY A 266 -1.62 22.56 -6.51
N MET A 267 -2.79 22.98 -7.00
CA MET A 267 -4.01 23.10 -6.19
C MET A 267 -4.44 21.76 -5.56
N LEU A 268 -4.46 21.73 -4.22
CA LEU A 268 -5.04 20.67 -3.40
C LEU A 268 -5.99 21.25 -2.35
N PRO A 269 -7.07 20.54 -1.97
CA PRO A 269 -7.92 20.94 -0.87
C PRO A 269 -7.24 20.73 0.49
N VAL A 270 -7.53 21.62 1.42
CA VAL A 270 -7.19 21.50 2.84
C VAL A 270 -8.21 20.59 3.53
N LEU A 271 -7.73 19.66 4.33
CA LEU A 271 -8.54 18.85 5.23
C LEU A 271 -8.07 19.04 6.67
N LEU A 272 -8.96 19.54 7.53
CA LEU A 272 -8.66 19.70 8.95
C LEU A 272 -8.66 18.34 9.64
N GLN A 273 -7.52 17.90 10.16
CA GLN A 273 -7.36 16.58 10.75
C GLN A 273 -6.95 16.67 12.22
N PRO A 274 -7.88 16.46 13.17
CA PRO A 274 -7.54 16.25 14.57
C PRO A 274 -6.56 15.09 14.74
N GLY A 275 -5.54 15.26 15.58
CA GLY A 275 -4.45 14.29 15.76
C GLY A 275 -3.27 14.48 14.79
N GLN A 276 -3.39 15.36 13.79
CA GLN A 276 -2.23 15.78 12.99
C GLN A 276 -1.26 16.61 13.85
N GLU A 277 0.03 16.30 13.73
CA GLU A 277 1.10 16.99 14.48
C GLU A 277 1.20 18.48 14.11
N TYR A 278 1.51 19.34 15.08
CA TYR A 278 1.63 20.77 14.84
C TYR A 278 2.80 21.06 13.90
N LYS A 279 2.64 22.05 12.99
CA LYS A 279 3.61 22.38 11.91
C LYS A 279 3.99 21.21 10.98
N THR A 280 3.15 20.18 10.91
CA THR A 280 3.29 19.08 9.96
C THR A 280 2.08 19.03 9.03
N LEU A 281 2.34 19.08 7.73
CA LEU A 281 1.37 18.80 6.68
C LEU A 281 1.56 17.35 6.23
N SER A 282 0.48 16.67 5.87
CA SER A 282 0.58 15.35 5.24
C SER A 282 -0.25 15.29 3.96
N VAL A 283 0.27 14.55 2.98
CA VAL A 283 -0.39 14.34 1.70
C VAL A 283 -0.17 12.90 1.23
N ALA A 284 -1.24 12.27 0.76
CA ALA A 284 -1.18 10.91 0.29
C ALA A 284 -0.67 10.82 -1.15
N MET A 285 0.24 9.88 -1.42
CA MET A 285 0.62 9.45 -2.78
C MET A 285 -0.38 8.42 -3.34
N GLY A 286 -0.27 8.13 -4.63
CA GLY A 286 -1.13 7.18 -5.34
C GLY A 286 -2.25 7.79 -6.17
N TYR A 287 -2.27 9.13 -6.26
CA TYR A 287 -3.19 9.92 -7.08
C TYR A 287 -2.43 10.74 -8.13
N GLY A 288 -3.15 11.49 -8.95
CA GLY A 288 -2.65 12.35 -10.01
C GLY A 288 -2.06 11.59 -11.19
N ARG A 289 -2.65 10.43 -11.51
CA ARG A 289 -2.26 9.65 -12.68
C ARG A 289 -2.85 10.26 -13.95
N GLU A 290 -2.04 10.31 -15.00
CA GLU A 290 -2.40 10.83 -16.32
C GLU A 290 -2.89 9.71 -17.24
N LYS A 291 -2.53 8.45 -16.94
CA LYS A 291 -3.00 7.24 -17.63
C LYS A 291 -3.26 6.14 -16.61
N ALA A 292 -4.47 6.11 -16.06
CA ALA A 292 -4.87 5.13 -15.05
C ALA A 292 -6.27 4.52 -15.27
N GLY A 293 -6.76 4.56 -16.51
CA GLY A 293 -8.11 4.13 -16.84
C GLY A 293 -9.18 5.13 -16.38
N ILE A 294 -10.45 4.72 -16.52
CA ILE A 294 -11.62 5.58 -16.32
C ILE A 294 -11.71 6.14 -14.87
N PRO A 295 -11.56 5.34 -13.79
CA PRO A 295 -11.84 5.82 -12.44
C PRO A 295 -10.72 6.67 -11.83
N ALA A 296 -9.52 6.74 -12.42
CA ALA A 296 -8.36 7.34 -11.77
C ALA A 296 -7.58 8.36 -12.60
N THR A 297 -7.90 8.52 -13.89
CA THR A 297 -7.23 9.51 -14.73
C THR A 297 -7.65 10.93 -14.32
N GLY A 298 -6.68 11.76 -13.95
CA GLY A 298 -6.90 13.15 -13.54
C GLY A 298 -7.44 13.34 -12.12
N VAL A 299 -7.50 12.26 -11.34
CA VAL A 299 -8.00 12.24 -9.97
C VAL A 299 -6.88 12.60 -9.00
N GLY A 300 -7.05 13.63 -8.16
CA GLY A 300 -6.03 14.15 -7.25
C GLY A 300 -4.78 14.72 -7.93
N LYS A 301 -3.68 14.81 -7.16
CA LYS A 301 -2.37 15.29 -7.62
C LYS A 301 -1.25 14.28 -7.38
N ASN A 302 -0.29 14.26 -8.29
CA ASN A 302 0.92 13.47 -8.15
C ASN A 302 1.88 14.20 -7.20
N VAL A 303 2.27 13.53 -6.13
CA VAL A 303 3.14 14.08 -5.09
C VAL A 303 4.51 13.38 -4.99
N PHE A 304 4.82 12.44 -5.89
CA PHE A 304 6.11 11.75 -5.92
C PHE A 304 7.28 12.72 -6.09
N GLY A 305 7.08 13.84 -6.81
CA GLY A 305 8.08 14.91 -6.97
C GLY A 305 8.45 15.64 -5.67
N GLN A 306 7.74 15.41 -4.56
CA GLN A 306 8.06 15.98 -3.26
C GLN A 306 8.96 15.08 -2.41
N ILE A 307 9.25 13.86 -2.88
CA ILE A 307 10.19 12.94 -2.22
C ILE A 307 11.61 13.40 -2.56
N GLU A 308 12.40 13.73 -1.55
CA GLU A 308 13.79 14.19 -1.75
C GLU A 308 14.76 13.00 -1.77
N MET A 309 15.91 13.16 -2.44
CA MET A 309 16.99 12.18 -2.37
C MET A 309 18.08 12.71 -1.44
N ALA A 310 18.39 11.97 -0.38
CA ALA A 310 19.47 12.31 0.55
C ALA A 310 20.32 11.07 0.88
N GLY A 311 21.63 11.18 0.73
CA GLY A 311 22.56 10.08 1.00
C GLY A 311 22.26 8.82 0.17
N GLY A 312 21.73 8.97 -1.05
CA GLY A 312 21.33 7.85 -1.92
C GLY A 312 19.96 7.24 -1.61
N ASN A 313 19.21 7.76 -0.64
CA ASN A 313 17.91 7.22 -0.23
C ASN A 313 16.78 8.24 -0.38
N ARG A 314 15.58 7.77 -0.70
CA ARG A 314 14.35 8.56 -0.68
C ARG A 314 14.02 9.06 0.72
N GLN A 315 13.65 10.33 0.83
CA GLN A 315 13.17 10.99 2.03
C GLN A 315 11.71 11.38 1.82
N PHE A 316 10.82 10.78 2.62
CA PHE A 316 9.37 11.02 2.56
C PHE A 316 8.93 12.23 3.38
N ILE A 317 9.87 12.88 4.08
CA ILE A 317 9.64 14.10 4.84
C ILE A 317 10.45 15.21 4.18
N LYS A 318 9.75 16.23 3.70
CA LYS A 318 10.35 17.44 3.14
C LYS A 318 10.24 18.57 4.16
N HIS A 319 11.37 19.11 4.58
CA HIS A 319 11.43 20.18 5.57
C HIS A 319 11.36 21.56 4.91
N ASN A 320 10.95 22.56 5.69
CA ASN A 320 10.92 23.98 5.30
C ASN A 320 10.03 24.22 4.07
N VAL A 321 8.84 23.62 4.05
CA VAL A 321 7.89 23.79 2.95
C VAL A 321 7.10 25.09 3.10
N SER A 322 6.88 25.76 1.97
CA SER A 322 5.94 26.87 1.88
C SER A 322 4.54 26.36 1.54
N ILE A 323 3.54 27.06 2.05
CA ILE A 323 2.13 26.85 1.77
C ILE A 323 1.54 28.19 1.33
N GLU A 324 0.88 28.18 0.18
CA GLU A 324 0.23 29.33 -0.41
C GLU A 324 -1.29 29.09 -0.44
N LYS A 325 -2.06 29.98 0.19
CA LYS A 325 -3.52 29.94 0.09
C LYS A 325 -3.92 30.39 -1.31
N LEU A 326 -4.61 29.52 -2.02
CA LEU A 326 -5.19 29.81 -3.32
C LEU A 326 -6.62 30.34 -3.15
N GLY A 327 -7.11 31.05 -4.15
CA GLY A 327 -8.50 31.49 -4.18
C GLY A 327 -9.44 30.33 -4.53
N GLY A 328 -10.51 30.15 -3.74
CA GLY A 328 -11.55 29.17 -4.00
C GLY A 328 -11.63 28.06 -2.95
N ARG A 329 -12.60 27.17 -3.14
CA ARG A 329 -12.83 26.00 -2.29
C ARG A 329 -13.02 24.77 -3.16
N TYR A 330 -12.56 23.63 -2.68
CA TYR A 330 -12.71 22.34 -3.35
C TYR A 330 -13.18 21.30 -2.34
N GLU A 331 -14.38 20.77 -2.57
CA GLU A 331 -14.98 19.81 -1.66
C GLU A 331 -14.37 18.42 -1.83
N VAL A 332 -13.86 17.88 -0.71
CA VAL A 332 -13.40 16.50 -0.62
C VAL A 332 -14.59 15.61 -0.32
N ALA A 333 -14.87 14.64 -1.19
CA ALA A 333 -15.94 13.67 -0.96
C ALA A 333 -15.62 12.85 0.29
N ARG A 334 -16.52 12.85 1.27
CA ARG A 334 -16.37 12.12 2.55
C ARG A 334 -17.63 11.34 2.86
N THR A 335 -17.46 10.10 3.33
CA THR A 335 -18.58 9.26 3.80
C THR A 335 -19.07 9.63 5.20
N GLN A 336 -18.30 10.43 5.94
CA GLN A 336 -18.64 10.91 7.29
C GLN A 336 -18.39 12.41 7.38
N SER A 337 -19.37 13.15 7.88
CA SER A 337 -19.29 14.61 8.08
C SER A 337 -19.09 15.04 9.53
N HIS A 338 -19.40 14.16 10.49
CA HIS A 338 -19.32 14.44 11.93
C HIS A 338 -18.33 13.49 12.59
N HIS A 339 -17.26 14.02 13.18
CA HIS A 339 -16.16 13.23 13.78
C HIS A 339 -16.17 13.20 15.31
N SER A 340 -17.14 13.86 15.93
CA SER A 340 -17.38 13.85 17.37
C SER A 340 -18.56 12.92 17.70
N MET A 341 -18.48 12.21 18.83
CA MET A 341 -19.60 11.41 19.33
C MET A 341 -20.71 12.28 19.96
N GLU A 342 -20.48 13.58 20.18
CA GLU A 342 -21.44 14.51 20.77
C GLU A 342 -22.02 13.99 22.11
N GLY A 343 -21.17 13.36 22.92
CA GLY A 343 -21.54 12.78 24.22
C GLY A 343 -22.39 11.50 24.13
N ARG A 344 -22.50 10.88 22.96
CA ARG A 344 -23.26 9.63 22.76
C ARG A 344 -22.35 8.41 22.96
N ASP A 345 -22.87 7.40 23.64
CA ASP A 345 -22.18 6.12 23.89
C ASP A 345 -22.20 5.18 22.65
N LEU A 346 -21.73 5.67 21.50
CA LEU A 346 -21.65 4.89 20.26
C LEU A 346 -20.54 3.84 20.33
N ILE A 347 -19.38 4.24 20.84
CA ILE A 347 -18.28 3.35 21.21
C ILE A 347 -18.12 3.48 22.72
N ARG A 348 -18.34 2.37 23.43
CA ARG A 348 -18.20 2.31 24.88
C ARG A 348 -16.78 1.91 25.22
N GLU A 349 -16.10 2.74 26.00
CA GLU A 349 -14.70 2.59 26.34
C GLU A 349 -14.54 2.38 27.85
N THR A 350 -13.49 1.66 28.22
CA THR A 350 -13.06 1.49 29.61
C THR A 350 -11.56 1.24 29.64
N THR A 351 -10.95 1.27 30.81
CA THR A 351 -9.55 0.91 30.97
C THR A 351 -9.37 -0.56 31.33
N LEU A 352 -8.19 -1.12 31.04
CA LEU A 352 -7.86 -2.48 31.46
C LEU A 352 -7.88 -2.63 32.99
N ALA A 353 -7.55 -1.56 33.74
CA ALA A 353 -7.58 -1.59 35.19
C ALA A 353 -9.02 -1.75 35.70
N ASP A 354 -9.94 -0.89 35.24
CA ASP A 354 -11.35 -0.93 35.63
C ASP A 354 -12.02 -2.24 35.19
N TYR A 355 -11.70 -2.74 34.00
CA TYR A 355 -12.23 -4.01 33.50
C TYR A 355 -11.80 -5.21 34.37
N LYS A 356 -10.57 -5.21 34.91
CA LYS A 356 -10.08 -6.27 35.81
C LYS A 356 -10.79 -6.27 37.16
N GLU A 357 -11.16 -5.10 37.65
CA GLU A 357 -11.95 -4.96 38.89
C GLU A 357 -13.44 -5.26 38.64
N ASN A 358 -13.95 -4.86 37.48
CA ASN A 358 -15.34 -4.98 37.09
C ASN A 358 -15.51 -5.33 35.59
N PRO A 359 -15.85 -6.57 35.23
CA PRO A 359 -15.99 -6.99 33.83
C PRO A 359 -17.09 -6.27 33.02
N ILE A 360 -17.98 -5.51 33.67
CA ILE A 360 -18.99 -4.70 32.98
C ILE A 360 -18.60 -3.21 32.88
N ALA A 361 -17.37 -2.85 33.25
CA ALA A 361 -16.89 -1.47 33.22
C ALA A 361 -17.11 -0.82 31.83
N GLY A 362 -17.67 0.38 31.81
CA GLY A 362 -18.05 1.11 30.59
C GLY A 362 -19.34 0.60 29.91
N ASN A 363 -19.99 -0.41 30.48
CA ASN A 363 -21.22 -1.01 29.94
C ASN A 363 -22.34 -1.19 30.99
N GLU A 364 -22.25 -0.47 32.11
CA GLU A 364 -23.10 -0.61 33.28
C GLU A 364 -24.58 -0.34 32.96
N VAL A 365 -24.83 0.63 32.08
CA VAL A 365 -26.17 1.04 31.65
C VAL A 365 -26.94 -0.10 30.94
N ARG A 366 -26.23 -1.13 30.44
CA ARG A 366 -26.87 -2.27 29.74
C ARG A 366 -27.91 -2.98 30.60
N GLU A 367 -27.63 -3.19 31.88
CA GLU A 367 -28.56 -3.90 32.76
C GLU A 367 -29.80 -3.05 33.08
N GLU A 368 -29.63 -1.74 33.20
CA GLU A 368 -30.76 -0.81 33.33
C GLU A 368 -31.63 -0.82 32.08
N ILE A 369 -31.04 -0.76 30.89
CA ILE A 369 -31.77 -0.85 29.61
C ILE A 369 -32.57 -2.15 29.54
N LYS A 370 -31.98 -3.29 29.89
CA LYS A 370 -32.67 -4.59 29.88
C LYS A 370 -33.88 -4.62 30.81
N LYS A 371 -33.79 -4.01 32.01
CA LYS A 371 -34.92 -3.96 32.97
C LYS A 371 -36.11 -3.16 32.42
N HIS A 372 -35.81 -2.09 31.69
CA HIS A 372 -36.82 -1.19 31.12
C HIS A 372 -37.25 -1.57 29.70
N LEU A 373 -36.65 -2.60 29.09
CA LEU A 373 -37.01 -3.07 27.76
C LEU A 373 -38.40 -3.71 27.79
N LYS A 374 -39.42 -2.92 27.43
CA LYS A 374 -40.81 -3.36 27.23
C LYS A 374 -41.15 -3.29 25.75
N THR A 375 -41.84 -4.31 25.25
CA THR A 375 -42.36 -4.34 23.88
C THR A 375 -43.87 -4.57 23.92
N LEU A 376 -44.60 -3.88 23.04
CA LEU A 376 -46.03 -4.11 22.82
C LEU A 376 -46.29 -5.40 22.01
N TYR A 377 -45.26 -5.95 21.37
CA TYR A 377 -45.34 -7.13 20.54
C TYR A 377 -45.02 -8.41 21.32
N PRO A 378 -45.65 -9.56 20.98
CA PRO A 378 -45.30 -10.84 21.59
C PRO A 378 -43.84 -11.20 21.32
N LYS A 379 -43.21 -11.90 22.27
CA LYS A 379 -41.85 -12.39 22.11
C LYS A 379 -41.79 -13.40 20.97
N ARG A 380 -41.00 -13.09 19.94
CA ARG A 380 -40.75 -14.02 18.84
C ARG A 380 -39.92 -15.21 19.35
N VAL A 381 -40.40 -16.42 19.07
CA VAL A 381 -39.66 -17.66 19.31
C VAL A 381 -39.02 -18.07 17.98
N TYR A 382 -37.76 -18.47 18.04
CA TYR A 382 -37.02 -18.95 16.88
C TYR A 382 -36.80 -20.45 17.06
N ASP A 383 -37.54 -21.28 16.30
CA ASP A 383 -37.52 -22.75 16.42
C ASP A 383 -36.35 -23.41 15.64
N GLY A 384 -35.26 -22.66 15.45
CA GLY A 384 -34.10 -23.07 14.65
C GLY A 384 -32.91 -22.12 14.87
N PHE A 385 -32.10 -21.90 13.83
CA PHE A 385 -30.94 -21.00 13.95
C PHE A 385 -31.36 -19.55 14.17
N HIS A 386 -30.81 -18.94 15.22
CA HIS A 386 -30.92 -17.52 15.49
C HIS A 386 -29.55 -16.88 15.24
N TRP A 387 -29.36 -16.35 14.03
CA TRP A 387 -28.10 -15.76 13.60
C TRP A 387 -27.83 -14.45 14.32
N GLY A 388 -26.62 -14.31 14.88
CA GLY A 388 -26.13 -13.09 15.51
C GLY A 388 -24.70 -12.82 15.07
N MET A 389 -24.31 -11.54 15.10
CA MET A 389 -22.95 -11.09 14.80
C MET A 389 -22.41 -10.33 16.01
N ALA A 390 -21.19 -10.66 16.42
CA ALA A 390 -20.46 -9.95 17.45
C ALA A 390 -19.20 -9.36 16.81
N ILE A 391 -18.98 -8.06 17.00
CA ILE A 391 -17.81 -7.35 16.50
C ILE A 391 -16.98 -6.95 17.71
N ASP A 392 -15.74 -7.43 17.75
CA ASP A 392 -14.76 -6.96 18.72
C ASP A 392 -14.14 -5.65 18.24
N LEU A 393 -14.57 -4.54 18.85
CA LEU A 393 -14.07 -3.20 18.51
C LEU A 393 -12.63 -2.97 18.97
N ASN A 394 -12.09 -3.74 19.92
CA ASN A 394 -10.68 -3.62 20.34
C ASN A 394 -9.72 -4.08 19.23
N SER A 395 -10.12 -5.09 18.46
CA SER A 395 -9.35 -5.62 17.34
C SER A 395 -9.59 -4.86 16.02
N CYS A 396 -10.58 -3.96 15.99
CA CYS A 396 -10.93 -3.19 14.80
C CYS A 396 -9.98 -1.99 14.62
N THR A 397 -9.05 -2.08 13.68
CA THR A 397 -8.08 -1.01 13.39
C THR A 397 -8.51 -0.05 12.29
N GLY A 398 -9.68 -0.27 11.69
CA GLY A 398 -10.13 0.50 10.53
C GLY A 398 -9.45 0.10 9.21
N CYS A 399 -8.97 -1.14 9.06
CA CYS A 399 -8.30 -1.59 7.82
C CYS A 399 -9.19 -1.58 6.56
N ASN A 400 -10.51 -1.39 6.71
CA ASN A 400 -11.51 -1.32 5.65
C ASN A 400 -11.63 -2.56 4.73
N ALA A 401 -10.92 -3.65 5.01
CA ALA A 401 -11.05 -4.89 4.26
C ALA A 401 -12.48 -5.48 4.32
N CYS A 402 -13.17 -5.32 5.45
CA CYS A 402 -14.57 -5.74 5.61
C CYS A 402 -15.54 -4.96 4.70
N VAL A 403 -15.23 -3.69 4.38
CA VAL A 403 -16.05 -2.87 3.48
C VAL A 403 -15.91 -3.41 2.05
N VAL A 404 -14.67 -3.54 1.56
CA VAL A 404 -14.42 -4.08 0.21
C VAL A 404 -14.99 -5.49 0.06
N ALA A 405 -14.79 -6.37 1.05
CA ALA A 405 -15.34 -7.72 1.01
C ALA A 405 -16.88 -7.73 0.91
N CYS A 406 -17.55 -6.87 1.68
CA CYS A 406 -19.00 -6.73 1.60
C CYS A 406 -19.44 -6.23 0.22
N SER A 407 -18.76 -5.23 -0.34
CA SER A 407 -19.08 -4.67 -1.65
C SER A 407 -18.91 -5.69 -2.77
N VAL A 408 -17.82 -6.45 -2.76
CA VAL A 408 -17.52 -7.49 -3.75
C VAL A 408 -18.51 -8.65 -3.65
N GLU A 409 -18.74 -9.19 -2.44
CA GLU A 409 -19.61 -10.36 -2.25
C GLU A 409 -21.08 -10.04 -2.58
N ASN A 410 -21.54 -8.82 -2.26
CA ASN A 410 -22.94 -8.44 -2.41
C ASN A 410 -23.22 -7.63 -3.70
N ASN A 411 -22.25 -7.48 -4.60
CA ASN A 411 -22.36 -6.71 -5.83
C ASN A 411 -22.85 -5.27 -5.59
N VAL A 412 -22.34 -4.62 -4.55
CA VAL A 412 -22.66 -3.21 -4.27
C VAL A 412 -22.04 -2.35 -5.38
N PRO A 413 -22.83 -1.47 -6.04
CA PRO A 413 -22.31 -0.62 -7.10
C PRO A 413 -21.37 0.44 -6.53
N VAL A 414 -20.37 0.82 -7.33
CA VAL A 414 -19.49 1.95 -6.99
C VAL A 414 -20.19 3.27 -7.30
N VAL A 415 -20.14 4.19 -6.35
CA VAL A 415 -20.68 5.55 -6.44
C VAL A 415 -19.56 6.53 -6.78
N GLY A 416 -19.80 7.36 -7.80
CA GLY A 416 -18.82 8.36 -8.25
C GLY A 416 -18.72 9.54 -7.29
N LYS A 417 -17.61 10.28 -7.36
CA LYS A 417 -17.31 11.41 -6.47
C LYS A 417 -18.44 12.45 -6.28
N GLU A 418 -19.21 12.73 -7.33
CA GLU A 418 -20.25 13.78 -7.33
C GLU A 418 -21.52 13.42 -6.56
N GLN A 419 -21.74 12.13 -6.30
CA GLN A 419 -22.94 11.58 -5.67
C GLN A 419 -22.67 11.29 -4.19
#